data_AF-A0A7V4IW38-F1
#
_entry.id   AF-A0A7V4IW38-F1
#
_cell.length_a   1.000
_cell.length_b   1.000
_cell.length_c   1.000
_cell.angle_alpha   90.00
_cell.angle_beta   90.00
_cell.angle_gamma   90.00
#
_symmetry.space_group_name_H-M   'P 1'
#
loop_
_entity.id
_entity.type
_entity.pdbx_description
1 polymer ?
#
loop_
_entity_poly.entity_id
_entity_poly.type
_entity_poly.pdbx_seq_one_letter_code
_entity_poly.pdbx_strand_id
1 'polypeptide(L)'
;MEVAQGHIIGLLNDELVATGPDCSEVTLGILERIHAERLEIITVYYGADTSKSEADALVERIKERYPAQDIELVDGGQPHYKYILSAE
;
A
#
# COMPACT_ATOMS: atom_id res chain seq x y z
N MET A 1 15.04 -12.43 2.68
CA MET A 1 14.02 -11.61 3.36
C MET A 1 13.59 -12.39 4.59
N GLU A 2 13.72 -11.82 5.78
CA GLU A 2 13.27 -12.48 7.01
C GLU A 2 11.86 -11.99 7.35
N VAL A 3 10.91 -12.91 7.51
CA VAL A 3 9.56 -12.59 7.96
C VAL A 3 9.52 -12.85 9.46
N ALA A 4 9.42 -11.79 10.26
CA ALA A 4 9.22 -11.93 11.70
C ALA A 4 7.73 -12.01 12.03
N GLN A 5 7.41 -12.72 13.10
CA GLN A 5 6.03 -12.81 13.58
C GLN A 5 5.50 -11.40 13.90
N GLY A 6 4.32 -11.07 13.38
CA GLY A 6 3.69 -9.76 13.58
C GLY A 6 4.06 -8.71 12.53
N HIS A 7 5.00 -9.00 11.62
CA HIS A 7 5.25 -8.12 10.49
C HIS A 7 4.10 -8.15 9.49
N ILE A 8 3.88 -7.00 8.87
CA ILE A 8 3.05 -6.87 7.68
C ILE A 8 3.83 -7.45 6.49
N ILE A 9 3.11 -8.11 5.59
CA ILE A 9 3.64 -8.65 4.34
C ILE A 9 3.02 -7.95 3.15
N GLY A 10 3.83 -7.75 2.11
CA GLY A 10 3.44 -7.16 0.84
C GLY A 10 3.53 -8.19 -0.27
N LEU A 11 2.43 -8.36 -0.99
CA LEU A 11 2.34 -9.28 -2.12
C LEU A 11 2.27 -8.50 -3.42
N LEU A 12 3.03 -8.94 -4.42
CA LEU A 12 2.94 -8.47 -5.81
C LEU A 12 2.73 -9.71 -6.67
N ASN A 13 1.56 -9.84 -7.31
CA ASN A 13 1.17 -11.02 -8.09
C ASN A 13 1.37 -12.33 -7.31
N ASP A 14 0.84 -12.40 -6.08
CA ASP A 14 0.97 -13.51 -5.13
C ASP A 14 2.40 -13.82 -4.65
N GLU A 15 3.41 -13.09 -5.12
CA GLU A 15 4.77 -13.21 -4.65
C GLU A 15 5.03 -12.28 -3.46
N LEU A 16 5.64 -12.83 -2.41
CA LEU A 16 6.06 -12.06 -1.25
C LEU A 16 7.26 -11.17 -1.60
N VAL A 17 7.02 -9.87 -1.77
CA VAL A 17 8.05 -8.92 -2.22
C VAL A 17 8.51 -7.94 -1.14
N ALA A 18 7.71 -7.74 -0.09
CA ALA A 18 8.02 -6.81 1.00
C ALA A 18 7.59 -7.35 2.36
N THR A 19 8.29 -6.95 3.41
CA THR A 19 7.89 -7.18 4.81
C THR A 19 8.39 -6.03 5.68
N GLY A 20 7.62 -5.68 6.70
CA GLY A 20 7.97 -4.59 7.59
C GLY A 20 7.07 -4.51 8.82
N PRO A 21 7.41 -3.64 9.78
CA PRO A 21 6.68 -3.47 11.02
C PRO A 21 5.30 -2.82 10.82
N ASP A 22 5.10 -2.03 9.75
CA ASP A 22 3.84 -1.34 9.47
C ASP A 22 3.45 -1.35 7.98
N CYS A 23 2.17 -1.06 7.73
CA CYS A 23 1.59 -1.11 6.38
C CYS A 23 2.20 -0.07 5.45
N SER A 24 2.59 1.10 5.94
CA SER A 24 3.08 2.16 5.08
C SER A 24 4.48 1.89 4.58
N GLU A 25 5.39 1.38 5.42
CA GLU A 25 6.72 0.94 4.96
C GLU A 25 6.61 -0.15 3.88
N VAL A 26 5.74 -1.13 4.12
CA VAL A 26 5.48 -2.21 3.16
C VAL A 26 4.89 -1.67 1.86
N THR A 27 3.87 -0.80 1.92
CA THR A 27 3.25 -0.19 0.75
C THR A 27 4.26 0.61 -0.08
N LEU A 28 5.06 1.48 0.56
CA LEU A 28 6.07 2.26 -0.15
C LEU A 28 7.12 1.35 -0.83
N GLY A 29 7.52 0.27 -0.16
CA GLY A 29 8.44 -0.72 -0.70
C GLY A 29 7.88 -1.56 -1.87
N ILE A 30 6.56 -1.74 -1.94
CA ILE A 30 5.90 -2.32 -3.12
C ILE A 30 5.88 -1.30 -4.27
N LEU A 31 5.46 -0.06 -4.00
CA LEU A 31 5.36 0.99 -5.01
C LEU A 31 6.72 1.27 -5.68
N GLU A 32 7.82 1.24 -4.91
CA GLU A 32 9.17 1.39 -5.45
C GLU A 32 9.55 0.24 -6.39
N ARG A 33 9.15 -1.00 -6.07
CA ARG A 33 9.44 -2.19 -6.89
C ARG A 33 8.72 -2.19 -8.22
N ILE A 34 7.51 -1.65 -8.27
CA ILE A 34 6.72 -1.56 -9.50
C ILE A 34 7.04 -0.29 -10.31
N HIS A 35 8.04 0.49 -9.90
CA HIS A 35 8.39 1.76 -10.52
C HIS A 35 7.22 2.73 -10.60
N ALA A 36 6.49 2.89 -9.49
CA ALA A 36 5.31 3.75 -9.41
C ALA A 36 5.56 5.20 -9.84
N GLU A 37 6.82 5.68 -9.82
CA GLU A 37 7.18 6.99 -10.35
C GLU A 37 6.97 7.14 -11.86
N ARG A 38 6.80 6.03 -12.59
CA ARG A 38 6.54 5.98 -14.04
C ARG A 38 5.07 5.78 -14.37
N LEU A 39 4.25 5.56 -13.36
CA LEU A 39 2.81 5.34 -13.46
C LEU A 39 2.10 6.67 -13.21
N GLU A 40 0.87 6.78 -13.70
CA GLU A 40 0.06 8.00 -13.62
C GLU A 40 -0.77 8.01 -12.34
N ILE A 41 -1.38 6.88 -11.99
CA ILE A 41 -2.35 6.78 -10.91
C ILE A 41 -2.01 5.67 -9.92
N ILE A 42 -2.22 5.94 -8.64
CA ILE A 42 -2.12 4.98 -7.55
C ILE A 42 -3.45 4.97 -6.80
N THR A 43 -4.20 3.88 -6.91
CA THR A 43 -5.45 3.68 -6.17
C THR A 43 -5.21 2.78 -4.96
N VAL A 44 -5.57 3.29 -3.78
CA VAL A 44 -5.50 2.58 -2.50
C VAL A 44 -6.91 2.16 -2.10
N TYR A 45 -7.14 0.85 -2.01
CA TYR A 45 -8.37 0.30 -1.44
C TYR A 45 -8.08 -0.13 0.00
N TYR A 46 -8.80 0.40 0.98
CA TYR A 46 -8.66 -0.03 2.37
C TYR A 46 -9.75 -1.03 2.76
N GLY A 47 -9.36 -2.02 3.56
CA GLY A 47 -10.24 -3.12 3.98
C GLY A 47 -11.11 -2.80 5.18
N ALA A 48 -12.02 -3.73 5.51
CA ALA A 48 -13.02 -3.56 6.56
C ALA A 48 -12.43 -3.33 7.97
N ASP A 49 -11.23 -3.87 8.22
CA ASP A 49 -10.53 -3.74 9.51
C ASP A 49 -9.59 -2.50 9.56
N THR A 50 -9.63 -1.65 8.55
CA THR A 50 -8.81 -0.43 8.48
C THR A 50 -9.70 0.80 8.62
N SER A 51 -9.41 1.66 9.57
CA SER A 51 -10.16 2.90 9.71
C SER A 51 -9.82 3.88 8.58
N LYS A 52 -10.79 4.72 8.21
CA LYS A 52 -10.56 5.78 7.23
C LYS A 52 -9.38 6.69 7.61
N SER A 53 -9.21 7.02 8.89
CA SER A 53 -8.10 7.85 9.36
C SER A 53 -6.72 7.19 9.19
N GLU A 54 -6.62 5.86 9.38
CA GLU A 54 -5.39 5.12 9.08
C GLU A 54 -5.11 5.11 7.57
N ALA A 55 -6.14 4.94 6.76
CA ALA A 55 -6.02 4.95 5.31
C ALA A 55 -5.63 6.33 4.76
N ASP A 56 -6.22 7.41 5.29
CA ASP A 56 -5.84 8.79 4.98
C ASP A 56 -4.36 9.04 5.34
N ALA A 57 -3.91 8.59 6.51
CA ALA A 57 -2.50 8.72 6.92
C ALA A 57 -1.53 7.97 6.00
N LEU A 58 -1.91 6.79 5.50
CA LEU A 58 -1.13 6.08 4.49
C LEU A 58 -1.05 6.88 3.19
N VAL A 59 -2.19 7.41 2.72
CA VAL A 59 -2.24 8.18 1.46
C VAL A 59 -1.37 9.42 1.53
N GLU A 60 -1.35 10.15 2.64
CA GLU A 60 -0.47 11.30 2.80
C GLU A 60 1.01 10.91 2.69
N ARG A 61 1.42 9.79 3.31
CA ARG A 61 2.79 9.26 3.15
C ARG A 61 3.12 8.88 1.71
N ILE A 62 2.16 8.34 0.96
CA ILE A 62 2.38 8.04 -0.46
C ILE A 62 2.52 9.33 -1.27
N LYS A 63 1.66 10.34 -1.04
CA LYS A 63 1.74 11.66 -1.71
C LYS A 63 3.07 12.37 -1.45
N GLU A 64 3.59 12.30 -0.23
CA GLU A 64 4.90 12.86 0.10
C GLU A 64 6.03 12.22 -0.72
N ARG A 65 5.94 10.91 -0.98
CA ARG A 65 6.94 10.15 -1.75
C ARG A 65 6.77 10.22 -3.26
N TYR A 66 5.52 10.37 -3.71
CA TYR A 66 5.07 10.35 -5.11
C TYR A 66 4.19 11.59 -5.41
N PRO A 67 4.74 12.81 -5.29
CA PRO A 67 3.95 14.05 -5.41
C PRO A 67 3.47 14.36 -6.83
N ALA A 68 3.95 13.61 -7.83
CA ALA A 68 3.58 13.78 -9.23
C ALA A 68 2.48 12.81 -9.69
N GLN A 69 2.14 11.82 -8.87
CA GLN A 69 1.14 10.79 -9.15
C GLN A 69 -0.23 11.24 -8.63
N ASP A 70 -1.30 10.89 -9.35
CA ASP A 70 -2.66 11.01 -8.84
C ASP A 70 -2.92 9.87 -7.85
N ILE A 71 -3.38 10.22 -6.65
CA ILE A 71 -3.62 9.25 -5.58
C ILE A 71 -5.09 9.23 -5.20
N GLU A 72 -5.71 8.07 -5.36
CA GLU A 72 -7.10 7.83 -5.00
C GLU A 72 -7.22 6.93 -3.79
N LEU A 73 -8.17 7.25 -2.91
CA LEU A 73 -8.50 6.44 -1.75
C LEU A 73 -9.95 5.94 -1.87
N VAL A 74 -10.11 4.62 -1.83
CA VAL A 74 -11.41 3.96 -1.99
C VAL A 74 -11.67 3.05 -0.79
N ASP A 75 -12.89 3.09 -0.27
CA ASP A 75 -13.37 2.09 0.68
C ASP A 75 -13.62 0.79 -0.07
N GLY A 76 -12.71 -0.18 0.10
CA GLY A 76 -12.80 -1.48 -0.56
C GLY A 76 -13.55 -2.52 0.28
N GLY A 77 -13.62 -2.34 1.59
CA GLY A 77 -14.35 -3.21 2.51
C GLY A 77 -13.90 -4.67 2.52
N GLN A 78 -12.70 -4.98 2.01
CA GLN A 78 -12.24 -6.38 1.94
C GLN A 78 -11.96 -6.93 3.35
N PRO A 79 -12.44 -8.16 3.68
CA PRO A 79 -12.34 -8.73 5.03
C PRO A 79 -10.98 -9.35 5.39
N HIS A 80 -10.03 -9.44 4.44
CA HIS A 80 -8.76 -10.17 4.65
C HIS A 80 -7.51 -9.36 4.33
N TYR A 81 -7.67 -8.20 3.67
CA TYR A 81 -6.56 -7.35 3.28
C TYR A 81 -6.73 -6.00 3.94
N LYS A 82 -5.68 -5.51 4.62
CA LYS A 82 -5.67 -4.14 5.12
C LYS A 82 -5.72 -3.14 3.97
N TYR A 83 -4.93 -3.40 2.93
CA TYR A 83 -4.89 -2.60 1.72
C TYR A 83 -4.75 -3.47 0.48
N ILE A 84 -5.34 -3.03 -0.63
CA ILE A 84 -5.06 -3.48 -1.99
C ILE A 84 -4.64 -2.25 -2.79
N LEU A 85 -3.64 -2.41 -3.65
CA LEU A 85 -3.09 -1.33 -4.48
C LEU A 85 -3.34 -1.66 -5.95
N SER A 86 -3.80 -0.66 -6.70
CA SER A 86 -3.74 -0.63 -8.16
C SER A 86 -2.83 0.51 -8.57
N ALA A 87 -1.96 0.28 -9.54
CA ALA A 87 -1.13 1.34 -10.10
C ALA A 87 -0.95 1.11 -11.60
N GLU A 88 -1.16 2.16 -12.40
CA GLU A 88 -1.11 2.13 -13.87
C GLU A 88 -0.59 3.45 -14.45
#